data_AF-A0A8I2YV77-F1
#
_entry.id   AF-A0A8I2YV77-F1
#
_cell.length_a   1.000
_cell.length_b   1.000
_cell.length_c   1.000
_cell.angle_alpha   90.00
_cell.angle_beta   90.00
_cell.angle_gamma   90.00
#
_symmetry.space_group_name_H-M   'P 1'
#
loop_
_entity.id
_entity.type
_entity.pdbx_description
1 polymer ?
#
loop_
_entity_poly.entity_id
_entity_poly.type
_entity_poly.pdbx_seq_one_letter_code
_entity_poly.pdbx_strand_id
1 'polypeptide(L)' 'MVSLDRNERLLADETRFRQISERIPAGRWGDPKDFAGPVVFLASSASQYVCGELLVVDGVS' A
#
# COMPACT_ATOMS: atom_id res chain seq x y z
N MET A 1 -0.11 4.31 -1.08
CA MET A 1 -1.55 4.65 -0.95
C MET A 1 -2.35 3.72 -1.86
N VAL A 2 -3.48 3.16 -1.39
CA VAL A 2 -4.21 2.06 -2.08
C VAL A 2 -5.37 2.60 -2.91
N SER A 3 -5.60 2.06 -4.09
CA SER A 3 -6.78 2.37 -4.91
C SER A 3 -8.05 1.75 -4.30
N LEU A 4 -8.87 2.59 -3.66
CA LEU A 4 -10.15 2.22 -3.03
C LEU A 4 -11.14 3.36 -3.23
N ASP A 5 -12.45 3.07 -3.20
CA ASP A 5 -13.55 4.03 -3.38
C ASP A 5 -13.45 5.23 -2.42
N ARG A 6 -12.90 5.07 -1.21
CA ARG A 6 -12.68 6.20 -0.28
C ARG A 6 -11.65 7.24 -0.74
N ASN A 7 -10.85 6.94 -1.77
CA ASN A 7 -9.89 7.87 -2.34
C ASN A 7 -10.43 8.65 -3.55
N GLU A 8 -11.72 8.50 -3.88
CA GLU A 8 -12.38 9.20 -4.99
C GLU A 8 -12.13 10.71 -5.03
N ARG A 9 -12.13 11.39 -3.88
CA ARG A 9 -11.90 12.85 -3.81
C ARG A 9 -10.45 13.25 -4.15
N LEU A 10 -9.49 12.34 -3.97
CA LEU A 10 -8.08 12.54 -4.35
C LEU A 10 -7.82 12.12 -5.79
N LEU A 11 -8.55 11.11 -6.29
CA LEU A 11 -8.52 10.66 -7.68
C LEU A 11 -9.20 11.67 -8.63
N ALA A 12 -10.22 12.40 -8.15
CA ALA A 12 -10.94 13.40 -8.92
C ALA A 12 -10.16 14.72 -9.12
N ASP A 13 -9.15 14.99 -8.29
CA ASP A 13 -8.23 16.12 -8.46
C ASP A 13 -6.99 15.65 -9.22
N GLU A 14 -7.04 15.78 -10.54
CA GLU A 14 -6.00 15.32 -11.47
C GLU A 14 -4.61 15.91 -11.15
N THR A 15 -4.57 17.13 -10.60
CA THR A 15 -3.31 17.79 -10.22
C THR A 15 -2.69 17.11 -9.01
N ARG A 16 -3.50 16.84 -7.97
CA ARG A 16 -3.04 16.10 -6.78
C ARG A 16 -2.71 14.66 -7.10
N PHE A 17 -3.49 14.00 -7.95
CA PHE A 17 -3.23 12.64 -8.39
C PHE A 17 -1.86 12.52 -9.06
N ARG A 18 -1.53 13.45 -9.97
CA ARG A 18 -0.24 13.48 -10.67
C ARG A 18 0.92 13.73 -9.72
N GLN A 19 0.80 14.73 -8.84
CA GLN A 19 1.84 15.07 -7.85
C GLN A 19 2.13 13.92 -6.87
N ILE A 20 1.11 13.16 -6.48
CA ILE A 20 1.28 12.00 -5.60
C ILE A 20 1.90 10.84 -6.38
N SER A 21 1.44 10.60 -7.61
CA SER A 21 1.96 9.51 -8.45
C SER A 21 3.44 9.68 -8.78
N GLU A 22 3.89 10.91 -9.03
CA GLU A 22 5.32 11.23 -9.26
C GLU A 22 6.21 10.96 -8.05
N ARG A 23 5.63 10.87 -6.85
CA ARG A 23 6.34 10.62 -5.59
C ARG A 23 6.33 9.15 -5.16
N ILE A 24 5.73 8.25 -5.95
CA ILE A 24 5.72 6.82 -5.67
C ILE A 24 6.85 6.12 -6.46
N PRO A 25 7.97 5.74 -5.82
CA PRO A 25 9.04 4.96 -6.45
C PRO A 25 8.59 3.72 -7.21
N ALA A 26 7.58 2.99 -6.71
CA ALA A 26 7.03 1.82 -7.39
C ALA A 26 6.30 2.16 -8.71
N GLY A 27 6.09 3.45 -9.03
CA GLY A 27 5.48 3.91 -10.27
C GLY A 27 4.00 3.56 -10.43
N ARG A 28 3.38 3.00 -9.39
CA ARG A 28 1.97 2.60 -9.38
C ARG A 28 1.37 2.78 -7.99
N TRP A 29 0.06 3.02 -7.95
CA TRP A 29 -0.69 2.98 -6.71
C TRP A 29 -0.78 1.54 -6.20
N GLY A 30 -0.93 1.40 -4.89
CA GLY A 30 -1.16 0.09 -4.28
C GLY A 30 -2.50 -0.48 -4.72
N ASP A 31 -2.52 -1.78 -4.98
CA ASP A 31 -3.73 -2.58 -5.17
C ASP A 31 -4.06 -3.29 -3.85
N PRO A 32 -5.34 -3.46 -3.48
CA PRO A 32 -5.71 -4.26 -2.30
C PRO A 32 -5.06 -5.66 -2.25
N LYS A 33 -4.74 -6.26 -3.41
CA LYS A 33 -4.05 -7.54 -3.53
C LYS A 33 -2.60 -7.49 -3.05
N ASP A 34 -1.95 -6.32 -3.03
CA ASP A 34 -0.57 -6.19 -2.53
C ASP A 34 -0.48 -6.54 -1.03
N PHE A 35 -1.59 -6.51 -0.29
CA PHE A 35 -1.65 -6.91 1.12
C PHE A 35 -1.79 -8.42 1.33
N ALA A 36 -2.16 -9.18 0.29
CA ALA A 36 -2.41 -10.62 0.46
C ALA A 36 -1.16 -11.37 0.92
N GLY A 37 0.00 -11.10 0.32
CA GLY A 37 1.28 -11.70 0.70
C GLY A 37 1.70 -11.34 2.15
N PRO A 38 1.77 -10.05 2.50
CA PRO A 38 2.04 -9.60 3.87
C PRO A 38 1.12 -10.21 4.93
N VAL A 39 -0.19 -10.30 4.64
CA VAL A 39 -1.15 -10.93 5.56
C VAL A 39 -0.88 -12.42 5.71
N VAL A 40 -0.62 -13.14 4.62
CA VAL A 40 -0.26 -14.56 4.67
C VAL A 40 1.03 -14.77 5.45
N PHE A 41 2.06 -13.92 5.24
CA PHE A 41 3.29 -13.97 6.02
C PHE A 41 3.01 -13.84 7.52
N LEU A 42 2.30 -12.79 7.93
CA LEU A 42 1.97 -12.54 9.33
C LEU A 42 1.10 -13.65 9.95
N ALA A 43 0.22 -14.28 9.17
CA ALA A 43 -0.65 -15.37 9.62
C ALA A 43 0.03 -16.76 9.59
N SER A 44 1.22 -16.88 9.01
CA SER A 44 1.92 -18.15 8.83
C SER A 44 2.91 -18.45 9.96
N SER A 45 3.46 -19.66 9.96
CA SER A 45 4.60 -20.00 10.84
C SER A 45 5.88 -19.23 10.49
N ALA A 46 5.96 -18.56 9.33
CA ALA A 46 7.14 -17.76 8.98
C ALA A 46 7.32 -16.52 9.88
N SER A 47 6.27 -16.07 10.57
CA SER A 47 6.26 -14.91 11.47
C SER A 47 6.35 -15.27 12.96
N GLN A 48 6.67 -16.52 13.32
CA GLN A 48 6.61 -17.00 14.73
C GLN A 48 7.41 -16.16 15.74
N TYR A 49 8.44 -15.44 15.30
CA TYR A 49 9.26 -14.57 16.14
C TYR A 49 9.10 -13.07 15.82
N VAL A 50 8.13 -12.72 14.96
CA VAL A 50 7.82 -11.35 14.56
C VAL A 50 6.57 -10.91 15.32
N CYS A 51 6.77 -10.28 16.48
CA CYS A 51 5.70 -9.82 17.37
C CYS A 51 5.86 -8.33 17.67
N GLY A 52 4.75 -7.58 17.67
CA GLY A 52 4.74 -6.14 17.96
C GLY A 52 5.27 -5.25 16.83
N GLU A 53 5.52 -5.82 15.65
CA GLU A 53 6.10 -5.11 14.50
C GLU A 53 5.01 -4.51 13.58
N LEU A 54 5.31 -3.38 12.94
CA LEU A 54 4.46 -2.74 11.95
C LEU A 54 5.04 -2.96 10.54
N LEU A 55 4.46 -3.92 9.81
CA LEU A 55 4.85 -4.18 8.43
C LEU A 55 4.21 -3.15 7.48
N VAL A 56 5.01 -2.20 7.01
CA VAL A 56 4.58 -1.15 6.08
C VAL A 56 4.50 -1.69 4.65
N VAL A 57 3.34 -1.52 4.01
CA VAL A 57 3.09 -1.90 2.61
C VAL A 57 2.59 -0.67 1.88
N ASP A 58 3.50 0.16 1.38
CA ASP A 58 3.17 1.46 0.80
C ASP A 58 3.63 1.67 -0.65
N GLY A 59 4.65 0.92 -1.11
CA GLY A 59 5.26 1.07 -2.43
C GLY A 59 6.01 2.40 -2.62
N VAL A 60 6.19 3.18 -1.54
CA VAL A 60 6.78 4.52 -1.56
C VAL A 60 8.15 4.57 -0.87
N SER A 61 8.49 3.54 -0.08
CA SER A 61 9.83 3.35 0.50
C SER A 61 10.78 2.60 -0.42
#